data_AF-A0A519VZT9-F1
#
_entry.id   AF-A0A519VZT9-F1
#
_cell.length_a   1.000
_cell.length_b   1.000
_cell.length_c   1.000
_cell.angle_alpha   90.00
_cell.angle_beta   90.00
_cell.angle_gamma   90.00
#
_symmetry.space_group_name_H-M   'P 1'
#
loop_
_entity.id
_entity.type
_entity.pdbx_description
1 polymer ?
#
loop_
_entity_poly.entity_id
_entity_poly.type
_entity_poly.pdbx_seq_one_letter_code
_entity_poly.pdbx_strand_id
1 'polypeptide(L)'
;MKNYYILSNISQFLYDKTVSDPHKGVNTSDYLRVAGGGGVHWATYGSQIEGVDGNTIRFRSGGAGTSAIGVATNEGTLRGYLYGDNANNFGLLHHGGGWAIRSNSGRNIYLNETEGNTFIGTASGSEKLNVNGWVSVQNNHGYYFATHGGGIQMTDSTWLRVYNGKGFLVDNQVRATDFRATSGSYIVNTHGGGLVGQYSDVRYQGVFSMGESYMLDPNGTALNNHYGIAWTHSNIGGQSKPVGHQMLVTEAGVTQTAIGKGIWTIADIYAQGKIEAPAVKATSKMVIPTSAPAVPENGCIWIG
;
A
#
# COMPACT_ATOMS: atom_id res chain seq x y z
N MET A 1 70.45 -18.27 41.44
CA MET A 1 70.66 -19.07 40.20
C MET A 1 69.28 -19.43 39.65
N LYS A 2 68.91 -18.94 38.47
CA LYS A 2 67.67 -19.34 37.79
C LYS A 2 67.98 -20.58 36.95
N ASN A 3 67.44 -21.72 37.33
CA ASN A 3 67.63 -22.97 36.59
C ASN A 3 66.68 -23.00 35.39
N TYR A 4 67.22 -22.86 34.18
CA TYR A 4 66.48 -23.13 32.96
C TYR A 4 66.94 -24.50 32.42
N TYR A 5 66.03 -25.47 32.37
CA TYR A 5 66.26 -26.73 31.67
C TYR A 5 65.71 -26.60 30.25
N ILE A 6 66.58 -26.76 29.25
CA ILE A 6 66.18 -26.93 27.85
C ILE A 6 66.15 -28.44 27.60
N LEU A 7 64.95 -28.99 27.42
CA LEU A 7 64.77 -30.34 26.89
C LEU A 7 64.49 -30.27 25.38
N SER A 8 64.87 -31.35 24.71
CA SER A 8 65.18 -31.54 23.30
C SER A 8 64.14 -31.04 22.27
N ASN A 9 64.60 -31.05 21.01
CA ASN A 9 64.02 -30.54 19.75
C ASN A 9 62.54 -30.88 19.42
N ILE A 10 61.74 -31.45 20.32
CA ILE A 10 60.37 -31.91 20.03
C ILE A 10 59.36 -31.53 21.13
N SER A 11 59.74 -31.18 22.37
CA SER A 11 58.77 -30.82 23.42
C SER A 11 59.37 -29.96 24.55
N GLN A 12 58.88 -28.74 24.72
CA GLN A 12 59.31 -27.82 25.77
C GLN A 12 58.32 -27.88 26.95
N PHE A 13 58.68 -28.55 28.04
CA PHE A 13 57.90 -28.54 29.29
C PHE A 13 58.31 -27.33 30.14
N LEU A 14 57.41 -26.36 30.32
CA LEU A 14 57.56 -25.27 31.28
C LEU A 14 56.94 -25.69 32.62
N TYR A 15 57.77 -25.90 33.64
CA TYR A 15 57.34 -26.19 35.01
C TYR A 15 58.10 -25.29 35.99
N ASP A 16 57.37 -24.50 36.80
CA ASP A 16 57.94 -23.72 37.91
C ASP A 16 57.76 -24.49 39.22
N LYS A 17 58.88 -24.88 39.84
CA LYS A 17 58.92 -25.72 41.04
C LYS A 17 58.98 -24.92 42.34
N THR A 18 58.87 -23.59 42.30
CA THR A 18 59.15 -22.73 43.47
C THR A 18 57.96 -22.48 44.40
N VAL A 19 56.78 -23.07 44.16
CA VAL A 19 55.67 -22.99 45.11
C VAL A 19 54.99 -24.34 45.30
N SER A 20 54.74 -24.69 46.57
CA SER A 20 54.08 -25.90 47.05
C SER A 20 52.59 -26.03 46.66
N ASP A 21 52.14 -25.32 45.64
CA ASP A 21 50.74 -25.28 45.21
C ASP A 21 50.66 -25.67 43.73
N PRO A 22 50.10 -26.84 43.39
CA PRO A 22 50.08 -27.38 42.02
C PRO A 22 49.21 -26.57 41.03
N HIS A 23 48.60 -25.47 41.45
CA HIS A 23 47.67 -24.65 40.67
C HIS A 23 48.27 -23.33 40.12
N LYS A 24 49.58 -23.09 40.25
CA LYS A 24 50.16 -21.83 39.75
C LYS A 24 50.43 -21.88 38.24
N GLY A 25 49.68 -21.07 37.49
CA GLY A 25 49.83 -20.90 36.04
C GLY A 25 51.19 -20.32 35.62
N VAL A 26 51.52 -20.48 34.33
CA VAL A 26 52.71 -19.89 33.72
C VAL A 26 52.52 -18.38 33.63
N ASN A 27 53.22 -17.62 34.47
CA ASN A 27 53.21 -16.16 34.47
C ASN A 27 54.47 -15.66 33.75
N THR A 28 54.30 -15.05 32.58
CA THR A 28 55.36 -14.36 31.84
C THR A 28 55.11 -12.85 31.88
N SER A 29 56.18 -12.06 32.03
CA SER A 29 56.08 -10.58 31.97
C SER A 29 55.93 -10.03 30.54
N ASP A 30 56.00 -10.91 29.54
CA ASP A 30 55.86 -10.65 28.11
C ASP A 30 55.00 -11.78 27.49
N TYR A 31 54.85 -11.86 26.16
CA TYR A 31 54.01 -12.86 25.50
C TYR A 31 54.48 -14.33 25.68
N LEU A 32 53.51 -15.24 25.88
CA LEU A 32 53.72 -16.67 25.64
C LEU A 32 53.76 -16.91 24.12
N ARG A 33 54.95 -17.17 23.57
CA ARG A 33 55.12 -17.39 22.13
C ARG A 33 55.01 -18.87 21.78
N VAL A 34 54.24 -19.18 20.75
CA VAL A 34 54.15 -20.51 20.14
C VAL A 34 54.87 -20.45 18.80
N ALA A 35 55.80 -21.37 18.55
CA ALA A 35 56.59 -21.42 17.32
C ALA A 35 55.90 -22.28 16.24
N GLY A 36 56.09 -21.93 14.97
CA GLY A 36 55.48 -22.63 13.83
C GLY A 36 53.94 -22.53 13.82
N GLY A 37 53.26 -23.48 13.15
CA GLY A 37 51.79 -23.60 13.15
C GLY A 37 51.21 -24.21 14.44
N GLY A 38 51.82 -23.93 15.59
CA GLY A 38 51.41 -24.50 16.88
C GLY A 38 50.18 -23.80 17.49
N GLY A 39 49.71 -24.32 18.62
CA GLY A 39 48.54 -23.80 19.33
C GLY A 39 48.38 -24.31 20.76
N VAL A 40 47.27 -23.96 21.40
CA VAL A 40 46.82 -24.55 22.66
C VAL A 40 45.88 -25.70 22.33
N HIS A 41 46.20 -26.91 22.81
CA HIS A 41 45.46 -28.13 22.49
C HIS A 41 45.00 -28.86 23.76
N TRP A 42 43.70 -29.12 23.85
CA TRP A 42 43.08 -29.94 24.88
C TRP A 42 42.94 -31.38 24.37
N ALA A 43 43.96 -32.20 24.61
CA ALA A 43 44.10 -33.54 24.02
C ALA A 43 42.91 -34.48 24.23
N THR A 44 42.29 -34.45 25.43
CA THR A 44 41.12 -35.28 25.75
C THR A 44 39.93 -35.02 24.82
N TYR A 45 39.74 -33.77 24.42
CA TYR A 45 38.59 -33.34 23.61
C TYR A 45 38.96 -33.05 22.15
N GLY A 46 40.23 -33.25 21.77
CA GLY A 46 40.78 -32.90 20.46
C GLY A 46 40.53 -31.44 20.05
N SER A 47 40.26 -30.58 21.03
CA SER A 47 39.87 -29.18 20.78
C SER A 47 41.11 -28.31 20.87
N GLN A 48 41.20 -27.28 20.02
CA GLN A 48 42.38 -26.44 19.93
C GLN A 48 42.13 -25.01 19.48
N ILE A 49 43.03 -24.13 19.89
CA ILE A 49 43.25 -22.79 19.34
C ILE A 49 44.58 -22.84 18.62
N GLU A 50 44.58 -22.59 17.32
CA GLU A 50 45.79 -22.69 16.50
C GLU A 50 45.99 -21.49 15.59
N GLY A 51 47.25 -21.10 15.41
CA GLY A 51 47.64 -20.21 14.32
C GLY A 51 47.64 -21.01 13.01
N VAL A 52 47.04 -20.45 11.97
CA VAL A 52 46.97 -21.09 10.65
C VAL A 52 47.97 -20.44 9.70
N ASP A 53 47.96 -19.12 9.69
CA ASP A 53 48.80 -18.25 8.88
C ASP A 53 48.96 -16.90 9.59
N GLY A 54 49.60 -15.93 8.94
CA GLY A 54 49.80 -14.59 9.50
C GLY A 54 48.52 -13.78 9.74
N ASN A 55 47.36 -14.24 9.27
CA ASN A 55 46.10 -13.49 9.28
C ASN A 55 45.01 -14.16 10.12
N THR A 56 45.09 -15.47 10.37
CA THR A 56 43.98 -16.25 10.94
C THR A 56 44.38 -17.15 12.09
N ILE A 57 43.53 -17.17 13.11
CA ILE A 57 43.52 -18.12 14.22
C ILE A 57 42.21 -18.90 14.13
N ARG A 58 42.26 -20.22 14.33
CA ARG A 58 41.07 -21.07 14.33
C ARG A 58 40.79 -21.63 15.72
N PHE A 59 39.49 -21.73 16.02
CA PHE A 59 38.95 -22.52 17.11
C PHE A 59 38.39 -23.80 16.50
N ARG A 60 39.01 -24.94 16.79
CA ARG A 60 38.56 -26.26 16.33
C ARG A 60 38.10 -27.08 17.51
N SER A 61 36.93 -27.72 17.40
CA SER A 61 36.56 -28.80 18.32
C SER A 61 36.90 -30.16 17.73
N GLY A 62 37.20 -31.14 18.59
CA GLY A 62 37.59 -32.49 18.14
C GLY A 62 36.45 -33.35 17.58
N GLY A 63 35.19 -32.90 17.66
CA GLY A 63 34.02 -33.59 17.11
C GLY A 63 33.76 -33.27 15.63
N ALA A 64 33.38 -34.27 14.83
CA ALA A 64 33.44 -34.22 13.37
C ALA A 64 32.35 -33.42 12.63
N GLY A 65 31.69 -32.45 13.25
CA GLY A 65 30.51 -31.80 12.64
C GLY A 65 30.33 -30.31 12.87
N THR A 66 30.90 -29.79 13.95
CA THR A 66 30.60 -28.46 14.46
C THR A 66 31.84 -27.88 15.12
N SER A 67 31.90 -26.58 15.31
CA SER A 67 32.85 -25.93 16.20
C SER A 67 32.16 -24.73 16.84
N ALA A 68 32.32 -24.60 18.16
CA ALA A 68 31.59 -23.61 18.91
C ALA A 68 32.42 -23.03 20.05
N ILE A 69 32.24 -21.74 20.32
CA ILE A 69 32.66 -21.09 21.56
C ILE A 69 31.41 -20.84 22.38
N GLY A 70 31.27 -21.57 23.48
CA GLY A 70 30.16 -21.38 24.42
C GLY A 70 30.38 -20.15 25.29
N VAL A 71 29.34 -19.33 25.44
CA VAL A 71 29.31 -18.20 26.38
C VAL A 71 28.46 -18.60 27.56
N ALA A 72 29.03 -18.62 28.76
CA ALA A 72 28.34 -19.00 30.00
C ALA A 72 28.55 -17.97 31.11
N THR A 73 27.65 -17.94 32.09
CA THR A 73 27.80 -17.14 33.32
C THR A 73 28.88 -17.73 34.23
N ASN A 74 29.36 -16.99 35.23
CA ASN A 74 30.30 -17.51 36.24
C ASN A 74 29.80 -18.77 36.96
N GLU A 75 28.48 -18.90 37.10
CA GLU A 75 27.82 -20.09 37.67
C GLU A 75 27.68 -21.27 36.67
N GLY A 76 28.24 -21.15 35.46
CA GLY A 76 28.25 -22.21 34.45
C GLY A 76 27.00 -22.27 33.55
N THR A 77 26.05 -21.33 33.67
CA THR A 77 24.83 -21.33 32.84
C THR A 77 25.14 -20.80 31.44
N LEU A 78 24.96 -21.65 30.44
CA LEU A 78 25.13 -21.34 29.03
C LEU A 78 24.11 -20.29 28.54
N ARG A 79 24.57 -19.31 27.75
CA ARG A 79 23.76 -18.25 27.14
C ARG A 79 23.72 -18.32 25.61
N GLY A 80 24.65 -19.05 25.00
CA GLY A 80 24.66 -19.28 23.56
C GLY A 80 26.05 -19.62 23.06
N TYR A 81 26.19 -19.61 21.73
CA TYR A 81 27.42 -19.99 21.07
C TYR A 81 27.74 -19.05 19.90
N LEU A 82 29.03 -18.74 19.72
CA LEU A 82 29.56 -18.49 18.38
C LEU A 82 29.80 -19.84 17.74
N TYR A 83 29.17 -20.13 16.61
CA TYR A 83 29.03 -21.48 16.10
C TYR A 83 29.24 -21.57 14.59
N GLY A 84 29.84 -22.67 14.15
CA GLY A 84 29.86 -23.10 12.75
C GLY A 84 29.71 -24.61 12.61
N ASP A 85 29.23 -25.07 11.46
CA ASP A 85 29.03 -26.49 11.14
C ASP A 85 29.50 -26.87 9.73
N ASN A 86 29.49 -28.17 9.45
CA ASN A 86 29.91 -28.72 8.16
C ASN A 86 28.91 -28.45 7.01
N ALA A 87 27.76 -27.84 7.28
CA ALA A 87 26.82 -27.40 6.24
C ALA A 87 27.10 -25.98 5.75
N ASN A 88 28.28 -25.42 6.08
CA ASN A 88 28.69 -24.04 5.81
C ASN A 88 27.79 -23.00 6.48
N ASN A 89 27.19 -23.34 7.63
CA ASN A 89 26.53 -22.35 8.46
C ASN A 89 27.54 -21.73 9.42
N PHE A 90 27.42 -20.44 9.64
CA PHE A 90 28.17 -19.70 10.66
C PHE A 90 27.30 -18.63 11.28
N GLY A 91 27.39 -18.44 12.60
CA GLY A 91 26.67 -17.38 13.28
C GLY A 91 26.53 -17.62 14.77
N LEU A 92 25.38 -17.20 15.30
CA LEU A 92 25.09 -17.21 16.73
C LEU A 92 23.92 -18.16 17.03
N LEU A 93 24.15 -19.11 17.94
CA LEU A 93 23.10 -19.96 18.50
C LEU A 93 22.66 -19.43 19.86
N HIS A 94 21.37 -19.58 20.15
CA HIS A 94 20.81 -19.41 21.48
C HIS A 94 21.18 -20.59 22.40
N HIS A 95 21.00 -20.45 23.72
CA HIS A 95 21.36 -21.49 24.70
C HIS A 95 20.67 -22.85 24.47
N GLY A 96 19.53 -22.87 23.77
CA GLY A 96 18.79 -24.08 23.41
C GLY A 96 19.24 -24.76 22.10
N GLY A 97 20.26 -24.23 21.43
CA GLY A 97 20.79 -24.79 20.18
C GLY A 97 20.12 -24.33 18.88
N GLY A 98 19.12 -23.44 18.95
CA GLY A 98 18.50 -22.81 17.78
C GLY A 98 19.25 -21.56 17.28
N TRP A 99 19.13 -21.24 15.99
CA TRP A 99 19.79 -20.09 15.36
C TRP A 99 19.13 -18.76 15.73
N ALA A 100 19.93 -17.85 16.29
CA ALA A 100 19.54 -16.45 16.46
C ALA A 100 19.91 -15.64 15.21
N ILE A 101 21.14 -15.82 14.72
CA ILE A 101 21.66 -15.22 13.49
C ILE A 101 22.45 -16.29 12.74
N ARG A 102 22.14 -16.51 11.47
CA ARG A 102 22.84 -17.49 10.62
C ARG A 102 23.20 -16.89 9.26
N SER A 103 24.48 -16.95 8.91
CA SER A 103 24.91 -16.96 7.52
C SER A 103 24.94 -18.40 7.03
N ASN A 104 24.31 -18.68 5.89
CA ASN A 104 24.34 -20.02 5.28
C ASN A 104 25.15 -20.05 3.98
N SER A 105 25.23 -21.22 3.36
CA SER A 105 25.92 -21.44 2.08
C SER A 105 25.40 -20.56 0.92
N GLY A 106 24.16 -20.08 1.00
CA GLY A 106 23.55 -19.15 0.05
C GLY A 106 23.97 -17.68 0.24
N ARG A 107 24.84 -17.38 1.23
CA ARG A 107 25.26 -16.02 1.62
C ARG A 107 24.11 -15.13 2.14
N ASN A 108 23.04 -15.74 2.61
CA ASN A 108 21.91 -15.05 3.23
C ASN A 108 22.15 -14.91 4.74
N ILE A 109 21.71 -13.79 5.32
CA ILE A 109 21.62 -13.62 6.77
C ILE A 109 20.18 -13.89 7.19
N TYR A 110 19.97 -14.93 7.97
CA TYR A 110 18.70 -15.22 8.63
C TYR A 110 18.75 -14.68 10.05
N LEU A 111 17.72 -13.93 10.40
CA LEU A 111 17.47 -13.43 11.75
C LEU A 111 16.21 -14.13 12.25
N ASN A 112 16.42 -15.14 13.10
CA ASN A 112 15.40 -16.04 13.68
C ASN A 112 14.76 -17.06 12.71
N GLU A 113 14.97 -18.36 12.96
CA GLU A 113 14.63 -19.44 11.99
C GLU A 113 13.43 -20.31 12.33
N THR A 114 12.84 -20.16 13.53
CA THR A 114 11.76 -21.08 13.93
C THR A 114 10.57 -20.35 14.52
N GLU A 115 10.77 -19.29 15.34
CA GLU A 115 9.66 -18.54 15.94
C GLU A 115 10.15 -17.22 16.58
N GLY A 116 9.43 -16.11 16.37
CA GLY A 116 9.64 -14.85 17.10
C GLY A 116 9.82 -13.60 16.22
N ASN A 117 9.77 -12.44 16.86
CA ASN A 117 9.81 -11.15 16.18
C ASN A 117 11.25 -10.69 15.93
N THR A 118 11.58 -10.36 14.68
CA THR A 118 12.84 -9.69 14.35
C THR A 118 12.60 -8.18 14.29
N PHE A 119 13.29 -7.43 15.14
CA PHE A 119 13.25 -5.96 15.14
C PHE A 119 14.49 -5.44 14.42
N ILE A 120 14.29 -4.65 13.35
CA ILE A 120 15.37 -4.00 12.60
C ILE A 120 15.11 -2.50 12.64
N GLY A 121 15.98 -1.77 13.36
CA GLY A 121 15.90 -0.33 13.51
C GLY A 121 16.71 0.18 14.71
N THR A 122 17.16 1.42 14.62
CA THR A 122 17.77 2.19 15.73
C THR A 122 16.91 3.41 16.02
N ALA A 123 16.99 3.98 17.23
CA ALA A 123 16.26 5.20 17.60
C ALA A 123 16.74 6.44 16.82
N SER A 124 17.91 6.38 16.18
CA SER A 124 18.59 7.54 15.59
C SER A 124 19.24 7.29 14.22
N GLY A 125 18.83 6.25 13.50
CA GLY A 125 19.29 6.01 12.13
C GLY A 125 18.61 6.97 11.15
N SER A 126 19.30 7.35 10.08
CA SER A 126 18.73 8.15 8.98
C SER A 126 17.55 7.42 8.32
N GLU A 127 17.57 6.09 8.26
CA GLU A 127 16.49 5.24 7.78
C GLU A 127 16.27 4.05 8.73
N LYS A 128 15.01 3.62 8.92
CA LYS A 128 14.67 2.51 9.84
C LYS A 128 14.78 1.12 9.17
N LEU A 129 14.39 1.00 7.90
CA LEU A 129 14.54 -0.19 7.06
C LEU A 129 14.67 0.26 5.61
N ASN A 130 15.76 -0.12 4.94
CA ASN A 130 15.99 0.17 3.52
C ASN A 130 16.15 -1.14 2.75
N VAL A 131 15.21 -1.42 1.83
CA VAL A 131 15.16 -2.67 1.05
C VAL A 131 15.28 -2.32 -0.43
N ASN A 132 16.33 -2.83 -1.08
CA ASN A 132 16.48 -2.76 -2.54
C ASN A 132 15.75 -3.96 -3.19
N GLY A 133 14.43 -3.83 -3.35
CA GLY A 133 13.57 -4.87 -3.90
C GLY A 133 12.21 -4.94 -3.21
N TRP A 134 11.56 -6.10 -3.31
CA TRP A 134 10.22 -6.30 -2.75
C TRP A 134 10.27 -6.64 -1.26
N VAL A 135 9.35 -6.03 -0.49
CA VAL A 135 8.99 -6.50 0.85
C VAL A 135 7.77 -7.41 0.69
N SER A 136 7.98 -8.70 0.91
CA SER A 136 6.93 -9.72 0.80
C SER A 136 6.31 -9.99 2.16
N VAL A 137 4.99 -9.78 2.26
CA VAL A 137 4.19 -10.16 3.42
C VAL A 137 3.47 -11.45 3.07
N GLN A 138 3.69 -12.51 3.87
CA GLN A 138 3.10 -13.84 3.63
C GLN A 138 1.77 -14.01 4.35
N ASN A 139 0.94 -14.95 3.88
CA ASN A 139 -0.37 -15.27 4.45
C ASN A 139 -1.31 -14.05 4.49
N ASN A 140 -2.34 -14.10 5.34
CA ASN A 140 -3.37 -13.07 5.46
C ASN A 140 -2.90 -11.92 6.36
N HIS A 141 -1.82 -11.27 5.97
CA HIS A 141 -1.18 -10.20 6.72
C HIS A 141 -1.08 -8.92 5.91
N GLY A 142 -0.48 -7.91 6.53
CA GLY A 142 -0.28 -6.61 5.91
C GLY A 142 0.65 -5.74 6.74
N TYR A 143 0.61 -4.45 6.42
CA TYR A 143 1.31 -3.43 7.18
C TYR A 143 0.41 -2.94 8.30
N TYR A 144 0.78 -3.26 9.54
CA TYR A 144 0.02 -2.91 10.74
C TYR A 144 0.73 -1.83 11.56
N PHE A 145 0.01 -0.79 11.93
CA PHE A 145 0.49 0.29 12.80
C PHE A 145 -0.08 0.09 14.20
N ALA A 146 0.68 -0.61 15.05
CA ALA A 146 0.22 -1.09 16.35
C ALA A 146 -0.38 0.00 17.26
N THR A 147 0.30 1.14 17.38
CA THR A 147 -0.17 2.28 18.19
C THR A 147 -1.51 2.84 17.71
N HIS A 148 -1.83 2.72 16.41
CA HIS A 148 -3.00 3.34 15.80
C HIS A 148 -4.14 2.35 15.49
N GLY A 149 -3.93 1.06 15.75
CA GLY A 149 -4.93 0.01 15.52
C GLY A 149 -5.46 -0.01 14.08
N GLY A 150 -4.59 0.27 13.12
CA GLY A 150 -4.91 0.49 11.70
C GLY A 150 -3.77 0.02 10.80
N GLY A 151 -4.00 0.05 9.49
CA GLY A 151 -3.05 -0.52 8.54
C GLY A 151 -3.64 -0.77 7.18
N ILE A 152 -2.83 -1.39 6.34
CA ILE A 152 -3.23 -1.89 5.04
C ILE A 152 -3.03 -3.38 5.06
N GLN A 153 -4.07 -4.13 4.74
CA GLN A 153 -4.02 -5.58 4.75
C GLN A 153 -4.57 -6.16 3.45
N MET A 154 -4.06 -7.35 3.17
CA MET A 154 -4.70 -8.28 2.26
C MET A 154 -5.06 -9.51 3.06
N THR A 155 -6.34 -9.59 3.42
CA THR A 155 -6.93 -10.80 4.03
C THR A 155 -7.48 -11.75 2.97
N ASP A 156 -7.35 -11.36 1.69
CA ASP A 156 -7.70 -12.16 0.54
C ASP A 156 -6.81 -11.81 -0.65
N SER A 157 -7.06 -12.45 -1.78
CA SER A 157 -6.28 -12.34 -3.01
C SER A 157 -6.63 -11.14 -3.90
N THR A 158 -7.61 -10.29 -3.54
CA THR A 158 -8.25 -9.37 -4.49
C THR A 158 -8.11 -7.91 -4.10
N TRP A 159 -8.34 -7.57 -2.83
CA TRP A 159 -8.38 -6.18 -2.42
C TRP A 159 -7.35 -5.88 -1.38
N LEU A 160 -6.66 -4.79 -1.66
CA LEU A 160 -6.05 -3.99 -0.63
C LEU A 160 -7.17 -3.39 0.24
N ARG A 161 -7.12 -3.65 1.54
CA ARG A 161 -8.06 -3.09 2.52
C ARG A 161 -7.36 -2.19 3.49
N VAL A 162 -8.12 -1.25 4.01
CA VAL A 162 -7.76 -0.55 5.23
C VAL A 162 -8.22 -1.37 6.42
N TYR A 163 -7.29 -1.68 7.31
CA TYR A 163 -7.54 -2.44 8.52
C TYR A 163 -8.49 -1.69 9.47
N ASN A 164 -9.36 -2.44 10.14
CA ASN A 164 -10.25 -1.94 11.21
C ASN A 164 -11.24 -0.84 10.75
N GLY A 165 -11.75 -0.96 9.52
CA GLY A 165 -12.82 -0.09 9.00
C GLY A 165 -12.44 1.40 8.90
N LYS A 166 -11.15 1.73 8.98
CA LYS A 166 -10.69 3.12 8.82
C LYS A 166 -10.83 3.54 7.36
N GLY A 167 -10.90 4.85 7.12
CA GLY A 167 -10.93 5.38 5.76
C GLY A 167 -9.63 5.10 5.01
N PHE A 168 -9.72 4.74 3.72
CA PHE A 168 -8.58 4.81 2.81
C PHE A 168 -8.46 6.23 2.30
N LEU A 169 -7.75 7.02 3.09
CA LEU A 169 -7.43 8.37 2.71
C LEU A 169 -6.40 8.33 1.60
N VAL A 170 -6.89 8.37 0.36
CA VAL A 170 -6.06 8.70 -0.80
C VAL A 170 -6.10 10.21 -0.89
N ASP A 171 -5.11 10.86 -0.27
CA ASP A 171 -4.99 12.32 -0.24
C ASP A 171 -4.94 12.95 -1.65
N ASN A 172 -4.71 12.14 -2.70
CA ASN A 172 -4.56 12.61 -4.08
C ASN A 172 -5.63 12.08 -5.07
N GLN A 173 -5.33 11.06 -5.87
CA GLN A 173 -6.26 10.52 -6.88
C GLN A 173 -6.28 9.01 -6.84
N VAL A 174 -7.47 8.46 -7.04
CA VAL A 174 -7.62 7.10 -7.52
C VAL A 174 -7.50 7.20 -9.05
N ARG A 175 -6.34 6.83 -9.59
CA ARG A 175 -6.22 6.51 -11.02
C ARG A 175 -6.86 5.13 -11.23
N ALA A 176 -8.17 5.15 -11.29
CA ALA A 176 -8.92 4.10 -11.94
C ALA A 176 -8.94 4.42 -13.43
N THR A 177 -9.09 3.41 -14.27
CA THR A 177 -9.36 3.52 -15.71
C THR A 177 -10.77 4.08 -15.94
N ASP A 178 -11.06 5.25 -15.37
CA ASP A 178 -12.24 6.10 -15.60
C ASP A 178 -13.37 6.08 -14.55
N PHE A 179 -13.08 5.98 -13.24
CA PHE A 179 -14.11 6.19 -12.21
C PHE A 179 -13.62 6.69 -10.84
N ARG A 180 -14.40 7.61 -10.23
CA ARG A 180 -14.19 8.12 -8.88
C ARG A 180 -15.51 8.39 -8.14
N ALA A 181 -15.65 7.75 -6.99
CA ALA A 181 -16.75 7.94 -6.04
C ALA A 181 -16.33 8.88 -4.89
N THR A 182 -17.23 9.78 -4.50
CA THR A 182 -17.01 10.73 -3.40
C THR A 182 -18.14 10.67 -2.38
N SER A 183 -17.96 11.29 -1.21
CA SER A 183 -19.02 11.44 -0.21
C SER A 183 -20.09 12.40 -0.74
N GLY A 184 -21.05 11.84 -1.46
CA GLY A 184 -22.21 12.53 -2.02
C GLY A 184 -22.14 12.96 -3.49
N SER A 185 -21.12 12.58 -4.28
CA SER A 185 -21.01 12.98 -5.70
C SER A 185 -20.15 12.04 -6.57
N TYR A 186 -20.30 12.14 -7.89
CA TYR A 186 -19.52 11.39 -8.91
C TYR A 186 -18.96 12.33 -9.99
N ILE A 187 -17.77 12.02 -10.51
CA ILE A 187 -17.09 12.79 -11.56
C ILE A 187 -16.60 11.84 -12.66
N VAL A 188 -16.66 12.30 -13.91
CA VAL A 188 -16.10 11.62 -15.09
C VAL A 188 -14.94 12.43 -15.65
N ASN A 189 -13.90 11.75 -16.12
CA ASN A 189 -12.57 12.35 -16.30
C ASN A 189 -12.20 12.72 -17.76
N THR A 190 -13.14 12.87 -18.70
CA THR A 190 -12.80 13.21 -20.11
C THR A 190 -13.78 14.21 -20.77
N HIS A 191 -13.37 14.98 -21.80
CA HIS A 191 -14.16 16.06 -22.49
C HIS A 191 -15.29 15.54 -23.40
N GLY A 192 -15.07 14.35 -23.96
CA GLY A 192 -16.12 13.55 -24.62
C GLY A 192 -16.71 12.50 -23.69
N GLY A 193 -16.20 12.41 -22.46
CA GLY A 193 -16.79 11.60 -21.42
C GLY A 193 -17.67 12.45 -20.54
N GLY A 194 -18.40 11.74 -19.72
CA GLY A 194 -19.49 12.25 -18.95
C GLY A 194 -20.30 11.04 -18.57
N LEU A 195 -21.55 11.28 -18.19
CA LEU A 195 -22.50 10.20 -18.10
C LEU A 195 -22.76 9.70 -19.52
N VAL A 196 -22.05 8.65 -19.90
CA VAL A 196 -22.30 7.92 -21.13
C VAL A 196 -23.42 6.94 -20.83
N GLY A 197 -24.61 7.25 -21.33
CA GLY A 197 -25.79 6.39 -21.24
C GLY A 197 -25.92 5.46 -22.45
N GLN A 198 -26.82 4.48 -22.36
CA GLN A 198 -27.17 3.57 -23.46
C GLN A 198 -28.24 4.20 -24.35
N TYR A 199 -27.90 4.47 -25.61
CA TYR A 199 -28.82 5.08 -26.57
C TYR A 199 -30.08 4.23 -26.84
N SER A 200 -31.26 4.86 -26.83
CA SER A 200 -32.54 4.30 -27.32
C SER A 200 -33.55 5.42 -27.61
N ASP A 201 -34.33 5.28 -28.68
CA ASP A 201 -35.36 6.23 -29.12
C ASP A 201 -36.75 5.96 -28.53
N VAL A 202 -36.93 4.85 -27.82
CA VAL A 202 -38.18 4.46 -27.13
C VAL A 202 -38.00 4.38 -25.62
N ARG A 203 -36.96 5.03 -25.06
CA ARG A 203 -36.64 5.08 -23.61
C ARG A 203 -36.34 6.49 -23.09
N TYR A 204 -36.55 6.70 -21.79
CA TYR A 204 -36.05 7.83 -21.01
C TYR A 204 -34.68 7.49 -20.39
N GLN A 205 -33.70 8.39 -20.47
CA GLN A 205 -32.34 8.21 -19.93
C GLN A 205 -32.09 9.24 -18.83
N GLY A 206 -31.74 8.79 -17.62
CA GLY A 206 -31.54 9.64 -16.46
C GLY A 206 -30.21 10.39 -16.51
N VAL A 207 -30.27 11.70 -16.27
CA VAL A 207 -29.09 12.57 -16.17
C VAL A 207 -28.88 13.00 -14.73
N PHE A 208 -29.98 13.35 -14.04
CA PHE A 208 -29.97 13.75 -12.64
C PHE A 208 -31.34 13.50 -12.02
N SER A 209 -31.35 13.17 -10.73
CA SER A 209 -32.56 13.06 -9.90
C SER A 209 -32.27 13.70 -8.55
N MET A 210 -33.25 14.37 -7.95
CA MET A 210 -33.04 15.20 -6.73
C MET A 210 -32.70 14.40 -5.45
N GLY A 211 -32.77 13.08 -5.52
CA GLY A 211 -32.46 12.17 -4.42
C GLY A 211 -32.85 10.75 -4.82
N GLU A 212 -32.53 9.81 -3.95
CA GLU A 212 -32.78 8.38 -4.21
C GLU A 212 -34.28 8.07 -4.43
N SER A 213 -35.19 8.80 -3.78
CA SER A 213 -36.64 8.62 -3.94
C SER A 213 -37.23 9.20 -5.22
N TYR A 214 -36.46 9.99 -5.97
CA TYR A 214 -36.95 10.80 -7.10
C TYR A 214 -36.36 10.38 -8.45
N MET A 215 -35.79 9.19 -8.52
CA MET A 215 -35.22 8.64 -9.75
C MET A 215 -36.32 8.22 -10.74
N LEU A 216 -36.02 8.30 -12.04
CA LEU A 216 -36.91 7.78 -13.10
C LEU A 216 -36.87 6.25 -13.14
N ASP A 217 -37.80 5.63 -13.89
CA ASP A 217 -37.75 4.18 -14.11
C ASP A 217 -36.36 3.79 -14.64
N PRO A 218 -35.56 2.96 -13.95
CA PRO A 218 -34.20 2.63 -14.40
C PRO A 218 -34.14 1.99 -15.80
N ASN A 219 -35.24 1.39 -16.28
CA ASN A 219 -35.37 0.86 -17.65
C ASN A 219 -35.77 1.91 -18.68
N GLY A 220 -36.07 3.13 -18.25
CA GLY A 220 -36.51 4.22 -19.07
C GLY A 220 -37.88 4.02 -19.72
N THR A 221 -38.75 3.15 -19.20
CA THR A 221 -40.10 2.92 -19.79
C THR A 221 -41.12 3.98 -19.36
N ALA A 222 -40.89 4.61 -18.21
CA ALA A 222 -41.79 5.57 -17.59
C ALA A 222 -41.01 6.62 -16.78
N LEU A 223 -41.66 7.75 -16.51
CA LEU A 223 -41.10 8.79 -15.64
C LEU A 223 -41.49 8.61 -14.16
N ASN A 224 -42.38 7.67 -13.81
CA ASN A 224 -42.79 7.38 -12.42
C ASN A 224 -43.10 8.65 -11.59
N ASN A 225 -42.40 8.89 -10.48
CA ASN A 225 -42.47 10.12 -9.68
C ASN A 225 -41.20 10.97 -9.84
N HIS A 226 -40.59 10.96 -11.04
CA HIS A 226 -39.28 11.57 -11.26
C HIS A 226 -39.30 13.08 -11.06
N TYR A 227 -38.35 13.54 -10.25
CA TYR A 227 -37.97 14.95 -10.13
C TYR A 227 -36.51 15.08 -10.53
N GLY A 228 -36.27 15.61 -11.72
CA GLY A 228 -34.93 15.69 -12.28
C GLY A 228 -34.91 15.93 -13.79
N ILE A 229 -33.81 15.49 -14.42
CA ILE A 229 -33.53 15.67 -15.84
C ILE A 229 -33.44 14.32 -16.53
N ALA A 230 -34.22 14.15 -17.61
CA ALA A 230 -34.21 12.95 -18.44
C ALA A 230 -33.96 13.29 -19.93
N TRP A 231 -33.53 12.32 -20.72
CA TRP A 231 -33.34 12.45 -22.16
C TRP A 231 -34.12 11.36 -22.92
N THR A 232 -34.86 11.68 -23.99
CA THR A 232 -35.67 10.71 -24.78
C THR A 232 -35.86 11.12 -26.25
N HIS A 233 -36.60 10.33 -27.03
CA HIS A 233 -37.10 10.68 -28.37
C HIS A 233 -38.63 10.50 -28.45
N SER A 234 -39.32 11.26 -29.33
CA SER A 234 -40.79 11.25 -29.47
C SER A 234 -41.42 9.88 -29.79
N ASN A 235 -40.64 8.92 -30.30
CA ASN A 235 -41.14 7.58 -30.64
C ASN A 235 -41.66 6.81 -29.43
N ILE A 236 -41.23 7.19 -28.21
CA ILE A 236 -41.74 6.61 -26.97
C ILE A 236 -43.22 6.91 -26.71
N GLY A 237 -43.78 7.97 -27.32
CA GLY A 237 -45.13 8.46 -27.01
C GLY A 237 -45.25 9.01 -25.58
N GLY A 238 -46.45 8.97 -25.00
CA GLY A 238 -46.68 9.30 -23.58
C GLY A 238 -46.25 10.72 -23.18
N GLN A 239 -45.27 10.82 -22.27
CA GLN A 239 -44.78 12.08 -21.70
C GLN A 239 -43.80 12.84 -22.61
N SER A 240 -43.35 12.23 -23.71
CA SER A 240 -42.60 12.95 -24.75
C SER A 240 -43.48 13.96 -25.48
N LYS A 241 -42.85 14.91 -26.16
CA LYS A 241 -43.51 15.95 -26.96
C LYS A 241 -43.07 15.86 -28.41
N PRO A 242 -43.82 16.46 -29.37
CA PRO A 242 -43.50 16.36 -30.81
C PRO A 242 -42.31 17.24 -31.20
N VAL A 243 -41.18 17.09 -30.50
CA VAL A 243 -39.92 17.83 -30.69
C VAL A 243 -38.70 16.91 -30.92
N GLY A 244 -38.89 15.62 -31.20
CA GLY A 244 -37.83 14.67 -31.57
C GLY A 244 -36.98 14.22 -30.37
N HIS A 245 -35.65 14.19 -30.53
CA HIS A 245 -34.71 13.98 -29.43
C HIS A 245 -34.78 15.16 -28.47
N GLN A 246 -34.98 14.88 -27.19
CA GLN A 246 -35.37 15.91 -26.23
C GLN A 246 -34.86 15.65 -24.83
N MET A 247 -34.38 16.72 -24.19
CA MET A 247 -34.25 16.82 -22.75
C MET A 247 -35.63 17.09 -22.14
N LEU A 248 -35.99 16.37 -21.08
CA LEU A 248 -37.19 16.56 -20.30
C LEU A 248 -36.83 17.05 -18.89
N VAL A 249 -37.53 18.09 -18.45
CA VAL A 249 -37.63 18.47 -17.04
C VAL A 249 -38.97 17.96 -16.54
N THR A 250 -38.97 17.17 -15.47
CA THR A 250 -40.16 16.46 -15.00
C THR A 250 -40.42 16.72 -13.53
N GLU A 251 -41.70 16.71 -13.18
CA GLU A 251 -42.19 16.83 -11.82
C GLU A 251 -43.28 15.77 -11.63
N ALA A 252 -43.16 14.93 -10.61
CA ALA A 252 -44.11 13.85 -10.33
C ALA A 252 -44.46 12.97 -11.55
N GLY A 253 -43.47 12.69 -12.41
CA GLY A 253 -43.67 11.89 -13.62
C GLY A 253 -44.29 12.61 -14.81
N VAL A 254 -44.58 13.89 -14.68
CA VAL A 254 -45.19 14.71 -15.72
C VAL A 254 -44.13 15.62 -16.31
N THR A 255 -44.01 15.61 -17.65
CA THR A 255 -43.12 16.52 -18.36
C THR A 255 -43.62 17.95 -18.22
N GLN A 256 -42.80 18.80 -17.61
CA GLN A 256 -43.06 20.24 -17.45
C GLN A 256 -42.52 21.01 -18.65
N THR A 257 -41.33 20.64 -19.13
CA THR A 257 -40.68 21.24 -20.30
C THR A 257 -39.92 20.17 -21.07
N ALA A 258 -39.96 20.27 -22.39
CA ALA A 258 -39.20 19.45 -23.33
C ALA A 258 -38.40 20.35 -24.29
N ILE A 259 -37.10 20.10 -24.40
CA ILE A 259 -36.18 20.86 -25.28
C ILE A 259 -35.55 19.89 -26.28
N GLY A 260 -35.88 20.07 -27.56
CA GLY A 260 -35.38 19.26 -28.68
C GLY A 260 -35.24 20.10 -29.95
N LYS A 261 -35.82 19.64 -31.08
CA LYS A 261 -35.92 20.45 -32.32
C LYS A 261 -36.70 21.76 -32.13
N GLY A 262 -37.45 21.86 -31.04
CA GLY A 262 -38.09 23.07 -30.56
C GLY A 262 -38.23 23.01 -29.04
N ILE A 263 -38.90 24.01 -28.46
CA ILE A 263 -39.19 24.06 -27.02
C ILE A 263 -40.69 23.88 -26.85
N TRP A 264 -41.09 22.87 -26.07
CA TRP A 264 -42.45 22.71 -25.57
C TRP A 264 -42.44 22.90 -24.06
N THR A 265 -43.34 23.71 -23.54
CA THR A 265 -43.53 23.90 -22.09
C THR A 265 -45.01 24.08 -21.80
N ILE A 266 -45.48 23.61 -20.65
CA ILE A 266 -46.87 23.78 -20.22
C ILE A 266 -47.17 25.20 -19.73
N ALA A 267 -46.13 25.95 -19.38
CA ALA A 267 -46.23 27.25 -18.73
C ALA A 267 -45.61 28.35 -19.59
N ASP A 268 -45.62 29.58 -19.08
CA ASP A 268 -45.12 30.75 -19.78
C ASP A 268 -43.59 30.70 -20.01
N ILE A 269 -43.14 31.33 -21.09
CA ILE A 269 -41.73 31.62 -21.34
C ILE A 269 -41.48 33.08 -20.96
N TYR A 270 -40.65 33.31 -19.94
CA TYR A 270 -40.21 34.65 -19.56
C TYR A 270 -38.86 34.97 -20.22
N ALA A 271 -38.82 36.01 -21.06
CA ALA A 271 -37.60 36.49 -21.72
C ALA A 271 -37.40 37.99 -21.44
N GLN A 272 -36.22 38.36 -20.98
CA GLN A 272 -35.85 39.76 -20.70
C GLN A 272 -35.30 40.49 -21.94
N GLY A 273 -34.79 39.74 -22.92
CA GLY A 273 -34.23 40.27 -24.16
C GLY A 273 -35.20 40.22 -25.34
N LYS A 274 -34.71 40.55 -26.53
CA LYS A 274 -35.47 40.43 -27.78
C LYS A 274 -35.79 38.96 -28.07
N ILE A 275 -37.02 38.70 -28.52
CA ILE A 275 -37.40 37.42 -29.14
C ILE A 275 -37.56 37.70 -30.64
N GLU A 276 -36.67 37.11 -31.44
CA GLU A 276 -36.69 37.22 -32.89
C GLU A 276 -37.23 35.93 -33.48
N ALA A 277 -38.28 36.02 -34.29
CA ALA A 277 -38.86 34.90 -35.00
C ALA A 277 -39.27 35.35 -36.41
N PRO A 278 -39.03 34.53 -37.46
CA PRO A 278 -39.45 34.87 -38.82
C PRO A 278 -40.96 35.10 -38.95
N ALA A 279 -41.75 34.42 -38.13
CA ALA A 279 -43.18 34.65 -37.96
C ALA A 279 -43.60 34.29 -36.54
N VAL A 280 -44.39 35.15 -35.90
CA VAL A 280 -45.03 34.86 -34.62
C VAL A 280 -46.50 34.53 -34.89
N LYS A 281 -46.91 33.29 -34.64
CA LYS A 281 -48.30 32.86 -34.77
C LYS A 281 -48.91 32.65 -33.40
N ALA A 282 -49.74 33.61 -32.96
CA ALA A 282 -50.60 33.41 -31.81
C ALA A 282 -51.92 32.76 -32.28
N THR A 283 -52.26 31.61 -31.71
CA THR A 283 -53.50 30.89 -32.06
C THR A 283 -54.72 31.38 -31.28
N SER A 284 -54.52 32.15 -30.20
CA SER A 284 -55.62 32.69 -29.37
C SER A 284 -55.54 34.21 -29.17
N LYS A 285 -54.42 34.75 -28.67
CA LYS A 285 -54.24 36.19 -28.43
C LYS A 285 -52.75 36.57 -28.44
N MET A 286 -52.41 37.71 -29.03
CA MET A 286 -51.10 38.35 -28.90
C MET A 286 -51.29 39.73 -28.25
N VAL A 287 -50.53 40.03 -27.20
CA VAL A 287 -50.53 41.35 -26.54
C VAL A 287 -49.13 41.95 -26.69
N ILE A 288 -49.05 43.09 -27.36
CA ILE A 288 -47.80 43.86 -27.52
C ILE A 288 -47.92 45.11 -26.62
N PRO A 289 -47.06 45.29 -25.60
CA PRO A 289 -47.11 46.48 -24.76
C PRO A 289 -46.76 47.74 -25.56
N THR A 290 -47.55 48.80 -25.39
CA THR A 290 -47.55 50.03 -26.21
C THR A 290 -46.44 51.03 -25.89
N SER A 291 -45.39 50.66 -25.16
CA SER A 291 -44.33 51.59 -24.70
C SER A 291 -43.14 51.74 -25.64
N ALA A 292 -43.24 51.32 -26.91
CA ALA A 292 -42.21 51.61 -27.92
C ALA A 292 -42.49 52.97 -28.60
N PRO A 293 -41.49 53.87 -28.77
CA PRO A 293 -41.72 55.16 -29.40
C PRO A 293 -42.21 54.98 -30.83
N ALA A 294 -43.40 55.52 -31.12
CA ALA A 294 -43.99 55.59 -32.43
C ALA A 294 -43.23 56.58 -33.32
N VAL A 295 -42.07 56.18 -33.84
CA VAL A 295 -41.46 56.87 -34.99
C VAL A 295 -41.00 55.81 -36.00
N PRO A 296 -41.59 55.75 -37.20
CA PRO A 296 -41.17 54.81 -38.22
C PRO A 296 -39.94 55.36 -38.95
N GLU A 297 -38.76 54.86 -38.64
CA GLU A 297 -37.64 54.86 -39.59
C GLU A 297 -37.33 53.41 -39.94
N ASN A 298 -37.59 53.03 -41.19
CA ASN A 298 -37.40 51.71 -41.81
C ASN A 298 -38.51 50.65 -41.65
N GLY A 299 -39.79 51.06 -41.60
CA GLY A 299 -40.84 50.28 -42.26
C GLY A 299 -41.58 49.17 -41.48
N CYS A 300 -41.75 49.29 -40.16
CA CYS A 300 -42.65 48.45 -39.33
C CYS A 300 -43.22 49.35 -38.21
N ILE A 301 -44.47 49.32 -37.71
CA ILE A 301 -45.71 48.53 -37.76
C ILE A 301 -46.85 49.56 -37.58
N TRP A 302 -48.04 49.39 -38.19
CA TRP A 302 -49.27 49.85 -37.53
C TRP A 302 -50.43 48.86 -37.70
N ILE A 303 -51.05 48.59 -36.56
CA ILE A 303 -52.08 47.60 -36.30
C ILE A 303 -53.42 48.21 -36.70
N GLY A 304 -54.13 47.54 -37.62
CA GLY A 304 -55.51 47.83 -38.02
C GLY A 304 -56.19 46.52 -38.40
#